data_AF-A0A661JXU5-F1
#
_entry.id   AF-A0A661JXU5-F1
#
_cell.length_a   1.000
_cell.length_b   1.000
_cell.length_c   1.000
_cell.angle_alpha   90.00
_cell.angle_beta   90.00
_cell.angle_gamma   90.00
#
_symmetry.space_group_name_H-M   'P 1'
#
loop_
_entity.id
_entity.type
_entity.pdbx_description
1 polymer ?
#
loop_
_entity_poly.entity_id
_entity_poly.type
_entity_poly.pdbx_seq_one_letter_code
_entity_poly.pdbx_strand_id
1 'polypeptide(L)' 'MFSVVAKTDIGQKRSVNEDAYYVDPGKGIFIVADGMGGHKSGARASKLCIAAIMEYLGSVPLEEVDEQHLERAIRISN' A
#
# COMPACT_ATOMS: atom_id res chain seq x y z
N MET A 1 -1.46 15.65 14.26
CA MET A 1 -1.52 14.17 14.22
C MET A 1 -2.81 13.79 13.52
N PHE A 2 -2.75 12.90 12.53
CA PHE A 2 -3.94 12.49 11.79
C PHE A 2 -4.77 11.50 12.61
N SER A 3 -6.10 11.58 12.51
CA SER A 3 -7.00 10.53 13.00
C SER A 3 -7.45 9.71 11.79
N VAL A 4 -7.07 8.43 11.75
CA VAL A 4 -7.29 7.57 10.57
C VAL A 4 -7.88 6.24 10.99
N VAL A 5 -8.79 5.72 10.16
CA VAL A 5 -9.37 4.38 10.26
C VAL A 5 -9.20 3.71 8.92
N ALA A 6 -8.79 2.44 8.93
CA ALA A 6 -8.73 1.60 7.74
C ALA A 6 -9.43 0.26 8.00
N LYS A 7 -10.19 -0.19 7.00
CA LYS A 7 -10.95 -1.43 7.01
C LYS A 7 -11.08 -1.92 5.57
N THR A 8 -11.02 -3.23 5.38
CA THR A 8 -11.30 -3.88 4.09
C THR A 8 -12.28 -5.03 4.29
N ASP A 9 -13.01 -5.39 3.24
CA ASP A 9 -14.00 -6.46 3.22
C ASP A 9 -13.91 -7.21 1.89
N ILE A 10 -14.07 -8.53 1.92
CA ILE A 10 -14.00 -9.39 0.72
C ILE A 10 -15.20 -9.19 -0.23
N GLY A 11 -16.29 -8.62 0.28
CA GLY A 11 -17.56 -8.52 -0.41
C GLY A 11 -18.27 -9.87 -0.53
N GLN A 12 -19.34 -9.91 -1.34
CA GLN A 12 -20.25 -11.06 -1.39
C GLN A 12 -19.91 -12.09 -2.48
N LYS A 13 -18.98 -11.78 -3.39
CA LYS A 13 -18.74 -12.58 -4.61
C LYS A 13 -17.36 -13.23 -4.69
N ARG A 14 -16.35 -12.64 -4.02
CA ARG A 14 -14.97 -13.11 -4.12
C ARG A 14 -14.68 -14.16 -3.04
N SER A 15 -13.81 -15.12 -3.35
CA SER A 15 -13.34 -16.13 -2.41
C SER A 15 -12.06 -15.74 -1.68
N VAL A 16 -11.35 -14.72 -2.18
CA VAL A 16 -10.18 -14.11 -1.54
C VAL A 16 -10.30 -12.59 -1.68
N ASN A 17 -9.98 -11.86 -0.61
CA ASN A 17 -9.81 -10.42 -0.67
C ASN A 17 -8.40 -10.11 -1.17
N GLU A 18 -8.31 -9.41 -2.31
CA GLU A 18 -7.04 -9.03 -2.93
C GLU A 18 -6.62 -7.59 -2.58
N ASP A 19 -7.45 -6.86 -1.83
CA ASP A 19 -7.13 -5.52 -1.32
C ASP A 19 -6.13 -5.60 -0.15
N ALA A 20 -5.24 -4.61 -0.08
CA ALA A 20 -4.40 -4.36 1.07
C ALA A 20 -4.33 -2.85 1.37
N TYR A 21 -4.06 -2.50 2.62
CA TYR A 21 -3.83 -1.12 3.03
C TYR A 21 -2.71 -1.03 4.07
N TYR A 22 -2.10 0.16 4.16
CA TYR A 22 -1.16 0.56 5.22
C TYR A 22 -1.52 1.96 5.69
N VAL A 23 -1.48 2.17 7.01
CA VAL A 23 -1.74 3.48 7.62
C VAL A 23 -0.69 3.78 8.68
N ASP A 24 -0.07 4.95 8.58
CA ASP A 24 0.86 5.47 9.57
C ASP A 24 0.53 6.95 9.83
N PRO A 25 -0.34 7.22 10.83
CA PRO A 25 -0.72 8.58 11.19
C PRO A 25 0.44 9.43 11.74
N GLY A 26 1.51 8.80 12.20
CA GLY A 26 2.72 9.48 12.70
C GLY A 26 3.55 10.04 11.57
N LYS A 27 3.62 9.32 10.44
CA LYS A 27 4.32 9.75 9.22
C LYS A 27 3.44 10.45 8.19
N GLY A 28 2.11 10.44 8.38
CA GLY A 28 1.17 10.95 7.38
C GLY A 28 1.09 10.10 6.11
N ILE A 29 1.48 8.83 6.18
CA ILE A 29 1.50 7.91 5.03
C ILE A 29 0.27 7.00 5.09
N PHE A 30 -0.49 6.97 3.99
CA PHE A 30 -1.67 6.12 3.83
C PHE A 30 -1.66 5.50 2.43
N ILE A 31 -1.75 4.18 2.35
CA ILE A 31 -1.64 3.43 1.09
C ILE A 31 -2.80 2.46 1.00
N VAL A 32 -3.40 2.34 -0.19
CA VAL A 32 -4.34 1.29 -0.58
C VAL A 32 -3.85 0.66 -1.88
N ALA A 33 -3.86 -0.67 -1.95
CA ALA A 33 -3.47 -1.42 -3.13
C ALA A 33 -4.54 -2.48 -3.45
N ASP A 34 -5.10 -2.41 -4.66
CA ASP A 34 -6.01 -3.43 -5.20
C ASP A 34 -5.17 -4.45 -5.99
N GLY A 35 -5.17 -5.70 -5.52
CA GLY A 35 -4.41 -6.78 -6.12
C GLY A 35 -5.18 -7.42 -7.28
N MET A 36 -4.58 -7.42 -8.47
CA MET A 36 -5.07 -8.19 -9.62
C MET A 36 -4.28 -9.49 -9.81
N GLY A 37 -4.95 -10.60 -10.13
CA GLY A 37 -4.26 -11.85 -10.48
C GLY A 37 -5.05 -13.13 -10.22
N GLY A 38 -6.14 -13.06 -9.45
CA GLY A 38 -6.99 -14.21 -9.14
C GLY A 38 -6.40 -15.13 -8.06
N HIS A 39 -7.29 -15.74 -7.27
CA HIS A 39 -6.96 -16.62 -6.15
C HIS A 39 -5.99 -15.98 -5.12
N LYS A 40 -4.77 -16.52 -4.98
CA LYS A 40 -3.76 -16.10 -3.98
C LYS A 40 -2.74 -15.11 -4.56
N SER A 41 -2.75 -14.89 -5.86
CA SER A 41 -1.75 -14.08 -6.56
C SER A 41 -1.98 -12.59 -6.34
N GLY A 42 -3.22 -12.10 -6.47
CA GLY A 42 -3.53 -10.68 -6.27
C GLY A 42 -3.34 -10.26 -4.82
N ALA A 43 -3.82 -11.08 -3.86
CA ALA A 43 -3.64 -10.81 -2.42
C ALA A 43 -2.16 -10.78 -1.98
N ARG A 44 -1.28 -11.53 -2.67
CA ARG A 44 0.16 -11.45 -2.43
C ARG A 44 0.76 -10.23 -3.12
N ALA A 45 0.33 -9.91 -4.33
CA ALA A 45 0.80 -8.76 -5.10
C ALA A 45 0.51 -7.43 -4.38
N SER A 46 -0.72 -7.20 -3.91
CA SER A 46 -1.08 -5.97 -3.18
C SER A 46 -0.26 -5.76 -1.91
N LYS A 47 -0.01 -6.84 -1.15
CA LYS A 47 0.86 -6.79 0.04
C LYS A 47 2.32 -6.51 -0.30
N LEU A 48 2.85 -7.13 -1.36
CA LEU A 48 4.22 -6.90 -1.81
C LEU A 48 4.40 -5.47 -2.33
N CYS A 49 3.40 -4.94 -3.04
CA CYS A 49 3.41 -3.56 -3.52
C CYS A 49 3.55 -2.57 -2.35
N ILE A 50 2.71 -2.71 -1.31
CA ILE A 50 2.80 -1.90 -0.09
C ILE A 50 4.16 -2.07 0.60
N ALA A 51 4.66 -3.29 0.71
CA ALA A 51 5.96 -3.55 1.34
C ALA A 51 7.11 -2.85 0.60
N ALA A 52 7.14 -2.92 -0.73
CA ALA A 52 8.15 -2.27 -1.56
C ALA A 52 8.10 -0.73 -1.46
N ILE A 53 6.89 -0.15 -1.47
CA ILE A 53 6.69 1.30 -1.26
C ILE A 53 7.25 1.70 0.10
N MET A 54 6.91 0.97 1.16
CA MET A 54 7.35 1.29 2.53
C MET A 54 8.86 1.10 2.73
N GLU A 55 9.47 0.13 2.07
CA GLU A 55 10.92 -0.07 2.08
C GLU A 55 11.64 1.15 1.49
N TYR A 56 11.20 1.63 0.33
CA TYR A 56 11.79 2.80 -0.31
C TYR A 56 11.53 4.09 0.49
N LEU A 57 10.28 4.36 0.89
CA LEU A 57 9.97 5.55 1.69
C LEU A 57 10.66 5.51 3.07
N GLY A 58 10.96 4.33 3.60
CA GLY A 58 11.76 4.17 4.82
C GLY A 58 13.23 4.54 4.65
N SER A 59 13.73 4.61 3.41
CA SER A 59 15.11 4.99 3.09
C SER A 59 15.30 6.48 2.83
N VAL A 60 14.20 7.25 2.81
CA VAL A 60 14.17 8.69 2.52
C VAL A 60 13.68 9.43 3.77
N PRO A 61 14.35 10.51 4.22
CA PRO A 61 13.81 11.34 5.28
C PRO A 61 12.41 11.84 4.93
N LEU A 62 11.45 11.74 5.85
CA LEU A 62 10.04 12.03 5.55
C LEU A 62 9.82 13.47 5.09
N GLU A 63 10.64 14.39 5.59
CA GLU A 63 10.61 15.81 5.26
C GLU A 63 11.06 16.10 3.82
N GLU A 64 11.75 15.13 3.19
CA GLU A 64 12.24 15.20 1.81
C GLU A 64 11.33 14.44 0.82
N VAL A 65 10.32 13.72 1.31
CA VAL A 65 9.40 12.98 0.46
C VAL A 65 8.54 13.96 -0.35
N ASP A 66 8.71 13.92 -1.67
CA ASP A 66 7.94 14.68 -2.64
C ASP A 66 7.27 13.77 -3.69
N GLU A 67 6.66 14.36 -4.71
CA GLU A 67 5.99 13.64 -5.79
C GLU A 67 6.93 12.68 -6.54
N GLN A 68 8.20 13.06 -6.77
CA GLN A 68 9.16 12.20 -7.47
C GLN A 68 9.51 10.95 -6.65
N HIS A 69 9.60 11.10 -5.33
CA HIS A 69 9.80 9.96 -4.44
C HIS A 69 8.58 9.03 -4.47
N LEU A 70 7.36 9.56 -4.48
CA LEU A 70 6.13 8.75 -4.59
C LEU A 70 6.04 8.03 -5.93
N GLU A 71 6.31 8.72 -7.05
CA GLU A 71 6.35 8.10 -8.38
C GLU A 71 7.38 6.98 -8.44
N ARG A 72 8.57 7.19 -7.84
CA ARG A 72 9.61 6.18 -7.78
C ARG A 72 9.18 4.99 -6.92
N ALA A 73 8.58 5.24 -5.76
CA ALA A 73 8.06 4.19 -4.89
C ALA A 73 7.03 3.30 -5.60
N ILE A 74 6.11 3.92 -6.37
CA ILE A 74 5.12 3.21 -7.19
C ILE A 74 5.78 2.43 -8.33
N ARG A 75 6.81 3.00 -8.97
CA ARG A 75 7.50 2.34 -10.09
C ARG A 75 8.26 1.09 -9.65
N ILE A 76 8.89 1.09 -8.48
CA ILE A 76 9.63 -0.08 -7.99
C ILE A 76 8.71 -1.18 -7.44
N SER A 77 7.46 -0.86 -7.13
CA SER A 77 6.49 -1.77 -6.53
C SER A 77 5.62 -2.52 -7.54
N ASN A 78 5.77 -2.22 -8.84
CA ASN A 78 5.01 -2.80 -9.95
C ASN A 78 5.78 -3.89 -10.71
#